data_AF-A0A518CYY8-F1
#
_entry.id   AF-A0A518CYY8-F1
#
_cell.length_a   1.000
_cell.length_b   1.000
_cell.length_c   1.000
_cell.angle_alpha   90.00
_cell.angle_beta   90.00
_cell.angle_gamma   90.00
#
_symmetry.space_group_name_H-M   'P 1'
#
loop_
_entity.id
_entity.type
_entity.pdbx_description
1 polymer ?
#
loop_
_entity_poly.entity_id
_entity_poly.type
_entity_poly.pdbx_seq_one_letter_code
_entity_poly.pdbx_strand_id
1 'polypeptide(L)'
;MSGKDRLNHRTVVGAILGGAGSGGSSDESLADALERVSGFAPSLLDEYHAALVEAFASGLESTELAESAVVLGLADLDVAEHRGLDVLGYGLWAARANQRDGQLERAVELADLIASAGVLSPELTAIQGECLRIERGRRRRRDQELLYARRALSVDEVDEARKHLGRALEYDPNCVDASRMLESLLVTDTDTSHVGSRARIAFFAMLALALPIGAVSIAHVRTTDQYEAFERPVPTDLLAIERRIAELGSFSEEHPLWWGRTRLDKEVRELEGVRNAIEAELRERNVEADFERQGVLARVDQIYLDARTAIEAGDPGFALEALEQALAEGVPSAAVRARLRRDITAIRELLASGTDGGLLANDMESDR
;
A
#
# COMPACT_ATOMS: atom_id res chain seq x y z
N MET A 1 15.05 17.32 2.72
CA MET A 1 13.97 16.37 3.07
C MET A 1 12.79 17.16 3.62
N SER A 2 11.65 17.13 2.94
CA SER A 2 10.45 17.90 3.28
C SER A 2 9.63 17.14 4.31
N GLY A 3 9.41 17.74 5.49
CA GLY A 3 8.82 17.13 6.67
C GLY A 3 7.31 16.87 6.65
N LYS A 4 6.78 16.25 5.59
CA LYS A 4 5.35 15.89 5.50
C LYS A 4 5.03 14.39 5.54
N ASP A 5 6.03 13.50 5.39
CA ASP A 5 5.84 12.05 5.48
C ASP A 5 6.55 11.43 6.70
N ARG A 6 6.69 12.20 7.79
CA ARG A 6 7.08 11.62 9.07
C ARG A 6 5.88 10.80 9.57
N LEU A 7 5.95 9.49 9.37
CA LEU A 7 5.08 8.48 10.00
C LEU A 7 4.69 8.98 11.38
N ASN A 8 3.39 9.23 11.57
CA ASN A 8 2.84 9.67 12.84
C ASN A 8 3.09 8.52 13.83
N HIS A 9 4.10 8.66 14.68
CA HIS A 9 4.58 7.67 15.64
C HIS A 9 3.42 7.08 16.46
N ARG A 10 2.42 7.92 16.76
CA ARG A 10 1.17 7.54 17.43
C ARG A 10 0.32 6.51 16.66
N THR A 11 0.40 6.51 15.33
CA THR A 11 -0.33 5.57 14.45
C THR A 11 0.36 4.21 14.40
N VAL A 12 1.70 4.19 14.36
CA VAL A 12 2.50 2.95 14.37
C VAL A 12 2.38 2.26 15.73
N VAL A 13 2.60 3.00 16.80
CA VAL A 13 2.51 2.51 18.18
C VAL A 13 1.07 2.11 18.52
N GLY A 14 0.08 2.90 18.11
CA GLY A 14 -1.33 2.58 18.33
C GLY A 14 -1.82 1.35 17.56
N ALA A 15 -1.34 1.14 16.33
CA ALA A 15 -1.69 -0.04 15.54
C ALA A 15 -1.04 -1.33 16.08
N ILE A 16 0.20 -1.24 16.58
CA ILE A 16 0.95 -2.40 17.06
C ILE A 16 0.51 -2.79 18.48
N LEU A 17 0.35 -1.82 19.39
CA LEU A 17 -0.15 -2.09 20.74
C LEU A 17 -1.65 -2.44 20.74
N GLY A 18 -2.46 -1.76 19.93
CA GLY A 18 -3.90 -2.02 19.81
C GLY A 18 -4.27 -3.36 19.15
N GLY A 19 -3.35 -3.96 18.38
CA GLY A 19 -3.53 -5.29 17.79
C GLY A 19 -3.30 -6.44 18.78
N ALA A 20 -2.40 -6.26 19.75
CA ALA A 20 -2.05 -7.28 20.74
C ALA A 20 -3.21 -7.62 21.71
N GLY A 21 -4.14 -6.70 21.94
CA GLY A 21 -5.34 -6.93 22.75
C GLY A 21 -6.43 -7.78 22.08
N SER A 22 -6.30 -8.11 20.79
CA SER A 22 -7.35 -8.72 19.97
C SER A 22 -7.22 -10.24 19.76
N GLY A 23 -6.57 -11.00 20.65
CA GLY A 23 -6.63 -12.47 20.65
C GLY A 23 -6.22 -13.19 19.36
N GLY A 24 -5.57 -12.49 18.43
CA GLY A 24 -4.97 -13.05 17.21
C GLY A 24 -3.67 -13.77 17.53
N SER A 25 -3.40 -14.85 16.80
CA SER A 25 -2.30 -15.79 17.02
C SER A 25 -0.94 -15.13 17.26
N SER A 26 -0.28 -15.55 18.33
CA SER A 26 1.04 -15.13 18.82
C SER A 26 2.25 -15.48 17.92
N ASP A 27 2.02 -15.83 16.65
CA ASP A 27 3.06 -16.30 15.72
C ASP A 27 3.35 -15.31 14.58
N GLU A 28 2.67 -14.16 14.57
CA GLU A 28 2.93 -13.13 13.56
C GLU A 28 4.17 -12.32 13.97
N SER A 29 5.19 -12.29 13.11
CA SER A 29 6.43 -11.58 13.45
C SER A 29 6.12 -10.09 13.57
N LEU A 30 6.78 -9.40 14.51
CA LEU A 30 6.62 -7.96 14.68
C LEU A 30 6.94 -7.20 13.37
N ALA A 31 7.81 -7.76 12.54
CA ALA A 31 8.11 -7.29 11.19
C ALA A 31 6.88 -7.37 10.25
N ASP A 32 6.13 -8.49 10.25
CA ASP A 32 4.90 -8.64 9.46
C ASP A 32 3.77 -7.71 9.95
N ALA A 33 3.74 -7.39 11.25
CA ALA A 33 2.84 -6.38 11.81
C ALA A 33 3.21 -4.96 11.37
N LEU A 34 4.51 -4.66 11.32
CA LEU A 34 5.03 -3.39 10.83
C LEU A 34 4.79 -3.20 9.32
N GLU A 35 4.94 -4.24 8.49
CA GLU A 35 4.67 -4.18 7.04
C GLU A 35 3.22 -3.84 6.69
N ARG A 36 2.26 -4.21 7.55
CA ARG A 36 0.84 -3.89 7.37
C ARG A 36 0.50 -2.44 7.73
N VAL A 37 1.37 -1.73 8.45
CA VAL A 37 1.23 -0.29 8.69
C VAL A 37 1.63 0.45 7.42
N SER A 38 0.64 0.98 6.70
CA SER A 38 0.82 1.64 5.41
C SER A 38 1.98 2.65 5.41
N GLY A 39 3.01 2.39 4.61
CA GLY A 39 4.17 3.28 4.44
C GLY A 39 5.42 2.89 5.22
N PHE A 40 5.40 1.82 6.02
CA PHE A 40 6.59 1.29 6.66
C PHE A 40 7.34 0.34 5.71
N ALA A 41 8.50 0.76 5.21
CA ALA A 41 9.40 -0.10 4.46
C ALA A 41 10.48 -0.66 5.39
N PRO A 42 10.72 -1.98 5.46
CA PRO A 42 11.77 -2.58 6.28
C PRO A 42 13.16 -1.98 6.02
N SER A 43 13.43 -1.53 4.79
CA SER A 43 14.67 -0.84 4.41
C SER A 43 14.90 0.50 5.12
N LEU A 44 13.87 1.07 5.77
CA LEU A 44 13.94 2.33 6.51
C LEU A 44 14.12 2.13 8.02
N LEU A 45 14.13 0.90 8.52
CA LEU A 45 14.33 0.59 9.95
C LEU A 45 15.59 1.27 10.50
N ASP A 46 16.71 1.17 9.79
CA ASP A 46 17.97 1.76 10.21
C ASP A 46 17.93 3.30 10.26
N GLU A 47 17.22 3.95 9.33
CA GLU A 47 17.00 5.40 9.34
C GLU A 47 16.10 5.83 10.51
N TYR A 48 15.07 5.04 10.84
CA TYR A 48 14.20 5.30 11.99
C TYR A 48 14.92 5.11 13.32
N HIS A 49 15.75 4.07 13.46
CA HIS A 49 16.58 3.86 14.64
C HIS A 49 17.55 5.03 14.82
N ALA A 50 18.21 5.49 13.75
CA ALA A 50 19.10 6.65 13.80
C ALA A 50 18.37 7.93 14.25
N ALA A 51 17.17 8.18 13.72
CA ALA A 51 16.38 9.34 14.10
C ALA A 51 15.91 9.31 15.56
N LEU A 52 15.59 8.12 16.10
CA LEU A 52 15.22 7.95 17.50
C LEU A 52 16.39 8.20 18.45
N VAL A 53 17.56 7.64 18.14
CA VAL A 53 18.78 7.89 18.93
C VAL A 53 19.13 9.38 18.92
N GLU A 54 19.04 10.05 17.77
CA GLU A 54 19.27 11.49 17.65
C GLU A 54 18.25 12.32 18.46
N ALA A 55 16.97 11.91 18.47
CA ALA A 55 15.93 12.56 19.25
C ALA A 55 16.21 12.46 20.77
N PHE A 56 16.58 11.28 21.27
CA PHE A 56 16.95 11.12 22.68
C PHE A 56 18.25 11.84 23.04
N ALA A 57 19.26 11.84 22.16
CA ALA A 57 20.48 12.61 22.34
C ALA A 57 20.22 14.13 22.40
N SER A 58 19.16 14.58 21.73
CA SER A 58 18.68 15.97 21.74
C SER A 58 17.82 16.31 22.97
N GLY A 59 17.59 15.35 23.88
CA GLY A 59 16.81 15.54 25.11
C GLY A 59 15.29 15.52 24.91
N LEU A 60 14.79 15.01 23.79
CA LEU A 60 13.36 14.83 23.58
C LEU A 60 12.87 13.57 24.31
N GLU A 61 12.51 13.73 25.58
CA GLU A 61 11.93 12.66 26.39
C GLU A 61 10.40 12.70 26.31
N SER A 62 9.80 11.70 25.63
CA SER A 62 8.35 11.47 25.70
C SER A 62 8.05 9.97 25.77
N THR A 63 7.00 9.62 26.51
CA THR A 63 6.53 8.23 26.67
C THR A 63 6.29 7.58 25.31
N GLU A 64 5.68 8.32 24.37
CA GLU A 64 5.37 7.84 23.02
C GLU A 64 6.64 7.58 22.18
N LEU A 65 7.69 8.41 22.35
CA LEU A 65 8.98 8.20 21.67
C LEU A 65 9.70 6.96 22.22
N ALA A 66 9.63 6.73 23.54
CA ALA A 66 10.23 5.55 24.16
C ALA A 66 9.48 4.27 23.79
N GLU A 67 8.14 4.29 23.73
CA GLU A 67 7.35 3.18 23.19
C GLU A 67 7.75 2.88 21.73
N SER A 68 7.91 3.92 20.90
CA SER A 68 8.33 3.76 19.50
C SER A 68 9.72 3.13 19.39
N ALA A 69 10.65 3.57 20.25
CA ALA A 69 12.00 3.01 20.29
C ALA A 69 12.03 1.55 20.72
N VAL A 70 11.16 1.16 21.66
CA VAL A 70 11.02 -0.24 22.07
C VAL A 70 10.45 -1.06 20.92
N VAL A 71 9.35 -0.63 20.31
CA VAL A 71 8.69 -1.38 19.23
C VAL A 71 9.61 -1.57 18.03
N LEU A 72 10.31 -0.51 17.60
CA LEU A 72 11.27 -0.60 16.50
C LEU A 72 12.51 -1.41 16.90
N GLY A 73 13.01 -1.22 18.13
CA GLY A 73 14.13 -1.98 18.65
C GLY A 73 13.87 -3.48 18.76
N LEU A 74 12.65 -3.88 19.09
CA LEU A 74 12.23 -5.29 19.13
C LEU A 74 12.00 -5.89 17.73
N ALA A 75 11.83 -5.05 16.70
CA ALA A 75 11.67 -5.51 15.33
C ALA A 75 13.00 -5.96 14.71
N ASP A 76 14.10 -5.31 15.10
CA ASP A 76 15.47 -5.67 14.73
C ASP A 76 16.43 -5.36 15.89
N LEU A 77 16.65 -6.37 16.74
CA LEU A 77 17.51 -6.26 17.93
C LEU A 77 18.97 -6.02 17.56
N ASP A 78 19.46 -6.58 16.45
CA ASP A 78 20.85 -6.44 16.01
C ASP A 78 21.12 -4.99 15.57
N VAL A 79 20.20 -4.39 14.83
CA VAL A 79 20.28 -2.97 14.43
C VAL A 79 20.13 -2.05 15.65
N ALA A 80 19.23 -2.38 16.59
CA ALA A 80 19.10 -1.63 17.84
C ALA A 80 20.40 -1.61 18.66
N GLU A 81 21.03 -2.78 18.83
CA GLU A 81 22.31 -2.91 19.53
C GLU A 81 23.43 -2.16 18.81
N HIS A 82 23.54 -2.30 17.49
CA HIS A 82 24.55 -1.60 16.69
C HIS A 82 24.43 -0.07 16.80
N ARG A 83 23.21 0.44 16.91
CA ARG A 83 22.91 1.87 17.06
C ARG A 83 22.93 2.36 18.52
N GLY A 84 23.18 1.47 19.49
CA GLY A 84 23.25 1.80 20.91
C GLY A 84 21.90 2.14 21.54
N LEU A 85 20.80 1.59 21.01
CA LEU A 85 19.46 1.82 21.53
C LEU A 85 19.18 0.81 22.67
N ASP A 86 19.09 1.32 23.91
CA ASP A 86 18.79 0.51 25.09
C ASP A 86 17.28 0.18 25.17
N VAL A 87 16.86 -0.83 24.41
CA VAL A 87 15.46 -1.29 24.33
C VAL A 87 14.87 -1.57 25.71
N LEU A 88 15.64 -2.22 26.60
CA LEU A 88 15.18 -2.56 27.93
C LEU A 88 15.05 -1.32 28.82
N GLY A 89 16.04 -0.42 28.79
CA GLY A 89 16.01 0.84 29.53
C GLY A 89 14.84 1.73 29.12
N TYR A 90 14.62 1.91 27.82
CA TYR A 90 13.47 2.66 27.30
C TYR A 90 12.14 1.98 27.62
N GLY A 91 12.08 0.64 27.55
CA GLY A 91 10.90 -0.14 27.93
C GLY A 91 10.53 0.03 29.40
N LEU A 92 11.51 -0.06 30.30
CA LEU A 92 11.30 0.18 31.73
C LEU A 92 10.84 1.59 32.03
N TRP A 93 11.44 2.58 31.36
CA TRP A 93 11.05 3.98 31.53
C TRP A 93 9.62 4.23 31.05
N ALA A 94 9.28 3.77 29.84
CA ALA A 94 7.95 3.93 29.26
C ALA A 94 6.87 3.18 30.07
N ALA A 95 7.14 1.94 30.49
CA ALA A 95 6.22 1.18 31.34
C ALA A 95 5.94 1.89 32.67
N ARG A 96 6.97 2.46 33.32
CA ARG A 96 6.81 3.26 34.55
C ARG A 96 6.06 4.56 34.31
N ALA A 97 6.31 5.25 33.19
CA ALA A 97 5.60 6.46 32.82
C ALA A 97 4.10 6.17 32.62
N ASN A 98 3.77 5.16 31.82
CA ASN A 98 2.39 4.72 31.61
C ASN A 98 1.70 4.28 32.91
N GLN A 99 2.41 3.56 33.78
CA GLN A 99 1.89 3.20 35.10
C GLN A 99 1.54 4.43 35.94
N ARG A 100 2.42 5.45 35.99
CA ARG A 100 2.19 6.70 36.74
C ARG A 100 1.03 7.51 36.16
N ASP A 101 0.91 7.52 34.84
CA ASP A 101 -0.14 8.23 34.11
C ASP A 101 -1.49 7.49 34.14
N GLY A 102 -1.53 6.31 34.77
CA GLY A 102 -2.75 5.50 34.90
C GLY A 102 -3.14 4.74 33.63
N GLN A 103 -2.26 4.72 32.62
CA GLN A 103 -2.38 3.94 31.38
C GLN A 103 -1.91 2.50 31.62
N LEU A 104 -2.59 1.80 32.52
CA LEU A 104 -2.20 0.48 33.02
C LEU A 104 -2.15 -0.58 31.91
N GLU A 105 -3.14 -0.57 31.00
CA GLU A 105 -3.21 -1.50 29.86
C GLU A 105 -1.98 -1.37 28.96
N ARG A 106 -1.62 -0.14 28.57
CA ARG A 106 -0.41 0.12 27.75
C ARG A 106 0.88 -0.29 28.46
N ALA A 107 0.97 -0.09 29.78
CA ALA A 107 2.13 -0.54 30.56
C ALA A 107 2.26 -2.07 30.58
N VAL A 108 1.14 -2.79 30.65
CA VAL A 108 1.09 -4.27 30.59
C VAL A 108 1.44 -4.76 29.19
N GLU A 109 0.81 -4.20 28.15
CA GLU A 109 1.07 -4.55 26.75
C GLU A 109 2.54 -4.37 26.38
N LEU A 110 3.16 -3.27 26.82
CA LEU A 110 4.58 -3.02 26.58
C LEU A 110 5.47 -4.06 27.29
N ALA A 111 5.13 -4.43 28.53
CA ALA A 111 5.88 -5.46 29.27
C ALA A 111 5.74 -6.84 28.62
N ASP A 112 4.54 -7.20 28.15
CA ASP A 112 4.28 -8.45 27.43
C ASP A 112 5.02 -8.49 26.09
N LEU A 113 5.04 -7.38 25.35
CA LEU A 113 5.76 -7.26 24.09
C LEU A 113 7.26 -7.52 24.29
N ILE A 114 7.89 -6.87 25.27
CA ILE A 114 9.32 -7.07 25.58
C ILE A 114 9.61 -8.51 26.02
N ALA A 115 8.75 -9.08 26.86
CA ALA A 115 8.88 -10.47 27.32
C ALA A 115 8.74 -11.48 26.16
N SER A 116 7.81 -11.23 25.22
CA SER A 116 7.58 -12.08 24.05
C SER A 116 8.78 -12.13 23.09
N ALA A 117 9.56 -11.04 23.04
CA ALA A 117 10.80 -10.96 22.29
C ALA A 117 12.02 -11.60 23.01
N GLY A 118 11.79 -12.28 24.14
CA GLY A 118 12.84 -12.98 24.90
C GLY A 118 13.66 -12.09 25.84
N VAL A 119 13.33 -10.81 25.96
CA VAL A 119 14.00 -9.87 26.87
C VAL A 119 13.33 -9.94 28.24
N LEU A 120 13.82 -10.83 29.11
CA LEU A 120 13.26 -11.02 30.44
C LEU A 120 13.87 -10.03 31.45
N SER A 121 13.02 -9.22 32.09
CA SER A 121 13.41 -8.34 33.19
C SER A 121 12.51 -8.53 34.42
N PRO A 122 13.08 -8.76 35.61
CA PRO A 122 12.31 -8.87 36.85
C PRO A 122 11.61 -7.56 37.20
N GLU A 123 12.15 -6.40 36.78
CA GLU A 123 11.53 -5.10 37.00
C GLU A 123 10.28 -4.90 36.15
N LEU A 124 10.31 -5.27 34.85
CA LEU A 124 9.12 -5.25 33.99
C LEU A 124 8.04 -6.19 34.51
N THR A 125 8.44 -7.39 34.95
CA THR A 125 7.52 -8.37 35.54
C THR A 125 6.84 -7.80 36.80
N ALA A 126 7.58 -7.07 37.63
CA ALA A 126 7.03 -6.42 38.81
C ALA A 126 6.03 -5.30 38.45
N ILE A 127 6.36 -4.46 37.46
CA ILE A 127 5.47 -3.40 36.96
C ILE A 127 4.17 -4.00 36.40
N GLN A 128 4.28 -5.04 35.57
CA GLN A 128 3.15 -5.75 35.00
C GLN A 128 2.25 -6.35 36.09
N GLY A 129 2.86 -7.06 37.05
CA GLY A 129 2.13 -7.64 38.17
C GLY A 129 1.40 -6.60 39.02
N GLU A 130 2.01 -5.42 39.22
CA GLU A 130 1.37 -4.32 39.91
C GLU A 130 0.20 -3.71 39.12
N CYS A 131 0.38 -3.46 37.81
CA CYS A 131 -0.67 -2.94 36.95
C CYS A 131 -1.88 -3.88 36.91
N LEU A 132 -1.66 -5.18 36.70
CA LEU A 132 -2.71 -6.20 36.73
C LEU A 132 -3.42 -6.28 38.08
N ARG A 133 -2.70 -6.09 39.19
CA ARG A 133 -3.29 -6.03 40.53
C ARG A 133 -4.20 -4.81 40.69
N ILE A 134 -3.77 -3.64 40.20
CA ILE A 134 -4.57 -2.41 40.23
C ILE A 134 -5.83 -2.57 39.38
N GLU A 135 -5.72 -3.11 38.17
CA GLU A 135 -6.85 -3.36 37.28
C GLU A 135 -7.86 -4.35 37.87
N ARG A 136 -7.40 -5.47 38.43
CA ARG A 136 -8.28 -6.40 39.16
C ARG A 136 -8.99 -5.71 40.32
N GLY A 137 -8.31 -4.81 41.02
CA GLY A 137 -8.91 -3.98 42.06
C GLY A 137 -10.00 -3.05 41.52
N ARG A 138 -9.74 -2.35 40.41
CA ARG A 138 -10.72 -1.49 39.73
C ARG A 138 -11.94 -2.28 39.25
N ARG A 139 -11.73 -3.40 38.55
CA ARG A 139 -12.81 -4.29 38.07
C ARG A 139 -13.68 -4.80 39.22
N ARG A 140 -13.08 -5.26 40.32
CA ARG A 140 -13.83 -5.69 41.51
C ARG A 140 -14.69 -4.57 42.11
N ARG A 141 -14.15 -3.36 42.21
CA ARG A 141 -14.90 -2.19 42.72
C ARG A 141 -16.03 -1.79 41.76
N ARG A 142 -15.76 -1.74 40.45
CA ARG A 142 -16.77 -1.54 39.41
C ARG A 142 -17.91 -2.54 39.53
N ASP A 143 -17.60 -3.83 39.62
CA ASP A 143 -18.61 -4.90 39.70
C ASP A 143 -19.43 -4.80 41.00
N GLN A 144 -18.79 -4.39 42.09
CA GLN A 144 -19.46 -4.12 43.36
C GLN A 144 -20.41 -2.92 43.27
N GLU A 145 -20.00 -1.82 42.64
CA GLU A 145 -20.86 -0.66 42.40
C GLU A 145 -22.03 -1.01 41.47
N LEU A 146 -21.82 -1.81 40.43
CA LEU A 146 -22.89 -2.33 39.57
C LEU A 146 -23.90 -3.18 40.36
N LEU A 147 -23.43 -4.00 41.30
CA LEU A 147 -24.30 -4.79 42.17
C LEU A 147 -25.14 -3.88 43.09
N TYR A 148 -24.55 -2.85 43.66
CA TYR A 148 -25.27 -1.87 44.49
C TYR A 148 -26.29 -1.08 43.68
N ALA A 149 -25.95 -0.66 42.46
CA ALA A 149 -26.89 -0.03 41.55
C ALA A 149 -28.10 -0.94 41.27
N ARG A 150 -27.87 -2.23 40.95
CA ARG A 150 -28.96 -3.19 40.71
C ARG A 150 -29.85 -3.39 41.93
N ARG A 151 -29.26 -3.40 43.14
CA ARG A 151 -30.04 -3.49 44.40
C ARG A 151 -30.89 -2.25 44.62
N ALA A 152 -30.32 -1.05 44.47
CA ALA A 152 -31.06 0.21 44.59
C ALA A 152 -32.24 0.27 43.60
N LEU A 153 -32.03 -0.16 42.36
CA LEU A 153 -33.12 -0.28 41.37
C LEU A 153 -34.20 -1.28 41.77
N SER A 154 -33.85 -2.38 42.45
CA SER A 154 -34.85 -3.36 42.90
C SER A 154 -35.76 -2.86 44.02
N VAL A 155 -35.37 -1.79 44.71
CA VAL A 155 -36.16 -1.12 45.76
C VAL A 155 -36.64 0.28 45.36
N ASP A 156 -36.55 0.61 44.06
CA ASP A 156 -36.98 1.89 43.46
C ASP A 156 -36.21 3.14 43.96
N GLU A 157 -34.98 2.96 44.44
CA GLU A 157 -34.08 4.05 44.85
C GLU A 157 -33.23 4.55 43.66
N VAL A 158 -33.88 5.29 42.76
CA VAL A 158 -33.29 5.74 41.48
C VAL A 158 -32.05 6.64 41.66
N ASP A 159 -32.08 7.57 42.63
CA ASP A 159 -30.95 8.49 42.88
C ASP A 159 -29.70 7.76 43.39
N GLU A 160 -29.87 6.79 44.28
CA GLU A 160 -28.76 6.00 44.80
C GLU A 160 -28.22 5.05 43.72
N ALA A 161 -29.11 4.51 42.87
CA ALA A 161 -28.69 3.75 41.70
C ALA A 161 -27.82 4.58 40.74
N ARG A 162 -28.21 5.82 40.44
CA ARG A 162 -27.42 6.74 39.58
C ARG A 162 -26.03 7.01 40.14
N LYS A 163 -25.95 7.26 41.45
CA LYS A 163 -24.67 7.50 42.14
C LYS A 163 -23.74 6.29 42.07
N HIS A 164 -24.27 5.08 42.27
CA HIS A 164 -23.49 3.85 42.12
C HIS A 164 -23.05 3.59 40.67
N LEU A 165 -23.91 3.86 39.68
CA LEU A 165 -23.54 3.74 38.27
C LEU A 165 -22.47 4.77 37.86
N GLY A 166 -22.54 6.00 38.37
CA GLY A 166 -21.50 7.02 38.17
C GLY A 166 -20.14 6.58 38.71
N ARG A 167 -20.10 6.02 39.93
CA ARG A 167 -18.87 5.44 40.51
C ARG A 167 -18.35 4.25 39.71
N ALA A 168 -19.23 3.41 39.15
CA ALA A 168 -18.81 2.33 38.27
C ALA A 168 -18.10 2.87 37.01
N LEU A 169 -18.58 3.97 36.44
CA LEU A 169 -17.95 4.64 35.29
C LEU A 169 -16.64 5.38 35.66
N GLU A 170 -16.50 5.87 36.90
CA GLU A 170 -15.21 6.40 37.39
C GLU A 170 -14.12 5.32 37.43
N TYR A 171 -14.48 4.07 37.73
CA TYR A 171 -13.54 2.94 37.72
C TYR A 171 -13.28 2.37 36.31
N ASP A 172 -14.26 2.45 35.42
CA ASP A 172 -14.20 1.96 34.05
C ASP A 172 -15.12 2.81 33.12
N PRO A 173 -14.57 3.82 32.44
CA PRO A 173 -15.34 4.71 31.57
C PRO A 173 -16.05 4.01 30.41
N ASN A 174 -15.55 2.83 30.01
CA ASN A 174 -16.07 2.06 28.87
C ASN A 174 -17.09 0.98 29.29
N CYS A 175 -17.54 0.99 30.55
CA CYS A 175 -18.50 0.01 31.06
C CYS A 175 -19.89 0.18 30.42
N VAL A 176 -20.14 -0.59 29.35
CA VAL A 176 -21.39 -0.58 28.56
C VAL A 176 -22.62 -0.77 29.43
N ASP A 177 -22.56 -1.68 30.40
CA ASP A 177 -23.68 -1.97 31.30
C ASP A 177 -24.03 -0.77 32.17
N ALA A 178 -23.02 -0.09 32.74
CA ALA A 178 -23.24 1.10 33.56
C ALA A 178 -23.85 2.24 32.72
N SER A 179 -23.30 2.49 31.53
CA SER A 179 -23.78 3.51 30.60
C SER A 179 -25.23 3.26 30.16
N ARG A 180 -25.56 2.01 29.76
CA ARG A 180 -26.92 1.63 29.34
C ARG A 180 -27.92 1.78 30.48
N MET A 181 -27.55 1.38 31.70
CA MET A 181 -28.42 1.52 32.86
C MET A 181 -28.64 3.00 33.20
N LEU A 182 -27.60 3.84 33.17
CA LEU A 182 -27.74 5.29 33.36
C LEU A 182 -28.65 5.93 32.30
N GLU A 183 -28.47 5.57 31.04
CA GLU A 183 -29.32 6.05 29.94
C GLU A 183 -30.79 5.68 30.16
N SER A 184 -31.06 4.42 30.55
CA SER A 184 -32.44 3.98 30.86
C SER A 184 -33.07 4.79 32.00
N LEU A 185 -32.29 5.13 33.02
CA LEU A 185 -32.76 5.91 34.16
C LEU A 185 -33.02 7.37 33.83
N LEU A 186 -32.25 7.95 32.89
CA LEU A 186 -32.46 9.31 32.39
C LEU A 186 -33.73 9.41 31.53
N VAL A 187 -34.11 8.34 30.83
CA VAL A 187 -35.36 8.28 30.05
C VAL A 187 -36.58 8.16 30.98
N THR A 188 -36.53 7.35 32.04
CA THR A 188 -37.66 7.21 32.99
C THR A 188 -37.98 8.46 33.80
N ASP A 189 -36.99 9.34 34.03
CA ASP A 189 -37.23 10.63 34.71
C ASP A 189 -38.04 11.63 33.86
N THR A 190 -38.24 11.35 32.57
CA THR A 190 -38.96 12.25 31.66
C THR A 190 -40.46 12.00 31.56
N ASP A 191 -41.03 11.02 32.28
CA ASP A 191 -42.45 10.66 32.18
C ASP A 191 -43.33 11.06 33.38
N THR A 192 -42.82 11.79 34.36
CA THR A 192 -43.67 12.39 35.39
C THR A 192 -43.40 13.87 35.58
N SER A 193 -44.40 14.66 35.18
CA SER A 193 -44.64 16.09 35.44
C SER A 193 -44.07 17.11 34.43
N HIS A 194 -45.01 17.61 33.61
CA HIS A 194 -45.05 18.96 33.03
C HIS A 194 -43.79 19.55 32.37
N VAL A 195 -43.58 19.31 31.07
CA VAL A 195 -42.98 20.33 30.20
C VAL A 195 -43.66 20.36 28.82
N GLY A 196 -44.17 21.55 28.49
CA GLY A 196 -44.94 21.86 27.29
C GLY A 196 -44.19 21.71 25.97
N SER A 197 -44.92 22.03 24.89
CA SER A 197 -44.62 21.87 23.45
C SER A 197 -43.16 22.01 22.96
N ARG A 198 -42.25 22.63 23.72
CA ARG A 198 -40.84 22.80 23.38
C ARG A 198 -40.00 21.52 23.45
N ALA A 199 -40.28 20.60 24.37
CA ALA A 199 -39.53 19.33 24.45
C ALA A 199 -39.87 18.37 23.29
N ARG A 200 -41.13 18.38 22.82
CA ARG A 200 -41.52 17.68 21.59
C ARG A 200 -40.83 18.28 20.36
N ILE A 201 -40.73 19.60 20.28
CA ILE A 201 -39.98 20.27 19.20
C ILE A 201 -38.49 19.89 19.26
N ALA A 202 -37.88 19.82 20.45
CA ALA A 202 -36.49 19.39 20.61
C ALA A 202 -36.27 17.92 20.27
N PHE A 203 -37.20 17.03 20.65
CA PHE A 203 -37.18 15.60 20.27
C PHE A 203 -37.36 15.42 18.75
N PHE A 204 -38.34 16.09 18.14
CA PHE A 204 -38.51 16.06 16.68
C PHE A 204 -37.33 16.73 15.96
N ALA A 205 -36.71 17.76 16.54
CA ALA A 205 -35.49 18.37 16.01
C ALA A 205 -34.29 17.42 16.11
N MET A 206 -34.12 16.69 17.23
CA MET A 206 -33.10 15.65 17.35
C MET A 206 -33.36 14.48 16.40
N LEU A 207 -34.60 14.02 16.28
CA LEU A 207 -34.98 12.94 15.35
C LEU A 207 -34.75 13.38 13.90
N ALA A 208 -35.06 14.63 13.57
CA ALA A 208 -34.78 15.24 12.27
C ALA A 208 -33.29 15.49 12.01
N LEU A 209 -32.45 15.55 13.04
CA LEU A 209 -30.98 15.57 12.95
C LEU A 209 -30.36 14.17 12.87
N ALA A 210 -30.96 13.18 13.53
CA ALA A 210 -30.50 11.80 13.54
C ALA A 210 -30.83 11.03 12.24
N LEU A 211 -32.00 11.31 11.64
CA LEU A 211 -32.42 10.74 10.36
C LEU A 211 -31.45 11.01 9.20
N PRO A 212 -30.95 12.25 8.95
CA PRO A 212 -29.98 12.50 7.89
C PRO A 212 -28.62 11.86 8.20
N ILE A 213 -28.20 11.76 9.47
CA ILE A 213 -26.96 11.04 9.82
C ILE A 213 -27.09 9.55 9.52
N GLY A 214 -28.21 8.92 9.90
CA GLY A 214 -28.48 7.51 9.57
C GLY A 214 -28.59 7.26 8.07
N ALA A 215 -29.24 8.16 7.33
CA ALA A 215 -29.34 8.08 5.87
C ALA A 215 -27.97 8.25 5.18
N VAL A 216 -27.11 9.15 5.68
CA VAL A 216 -25.73 9.32 5.21
C VAL A 216 -24.91 8.06 5.48
N SER A 217 -25.04 7.44 6.65
CA SER A 217 -24.35 6.18 6.97
C SER A 217 -24.79 5.03 6.06
N ILE A 218 -26.09 4.88 5.80
CA ILE A 218 -26.60 3.84 4.89
C ILE A 218 -26.17 4.11 3.44
N ALA A 219 -26.22 5.37 2.99
CA ALA A 219 -25.70 5.77 1.69
C ALA A 219 -24.19 5.51 1.57
N HIS A 220 -23.43 5.69 2.66
CA HIS A 220 -22.01 5.42 2.70
C HIS A 220 -21.68 3.92 2.59
N VAL A 221 -22.43 3.06 3.28
CA VAL A 221 -22.26 1.60 3.15
C VAL A 221 -22.57 1.15 1.71
N ARG A 222 -23.69 1.59 1.15
CA ARG A 222 -24.07 1.24 -0.24
C ARG A 222 -23.06 1.72 -1.29
N THR A 223 -22.53 2.93 -1.13
CA THR A 223 -21.50 3.46 -2.05
C THR A 223 -20.18 2.70 -1.90
N THR A 224 -19.85 2.24 -0.69
CA THR A 224 -18.70 1.35 -0.46
C THR A 224 -18.91 0.00 -1.14
N ASP A 225 -20.09 -0.61 -1.02
CA ASP A 225 -20.43 -1.87 -1.71
C ASP A 225 -20.34 -1.73 -3.24
N GLN A 226 -20.81 -0.59 -3.79
CA GLN A 226 -20.70 -0.29 -5.23
C GLN A 226 -19.24 -0.14 -5.67
N TYR A 227 -18.41 0.50 -4.85
CA TYR A 227 -16.97 0.62 -5.12
C TYR A 227 -16.26 -0.75 -5.05
N GLU A 228 -16.63 -1.61 -4.09
CA GLU A 228 -16.05 -2.96 -3.97
C GLU A 228 -16.54 -3.94 -5.05
N ALA A 229 -17.70 -3.68 -5.64
CA ALA A 229 -18.24 -4.49 -6.74
C ALA A 229 -17.47 -4.34 -8.06
N PHE A 230 -16.64 -3.31 -8.19
CA PHE A 230 -15.84 -3.17 -9.39
C PHE A 230 -14.72 -4.23 -9.47
N GLU A 231 -14.54 -4.80 -10.66
CA GLU A 231 -13.49 -5.78 -10.91
C GLU A 231 -12.09 -5.16 -10.81
N ARG A 232 -11.17 -5.86 -10.16
CA ARG A 232 -9.76 -5.45 -10.09
C ARG A 232 -9.08 -5.79 -11.42
N PRO A 233 -8.37 -4.85 -12.06
CA PRO A 233 -7.72 -5.11 -13.34
C PRO A 233 -6.55 -6.08 -13.17
N VAL A 234 -6.32 -6.89 -14.20
CA VAL A 234 -5.10 -7.70 -14.30
C VAL A 234 -3.91 -6.75 -14.54
N PRO A 235 -2.80 -6.84 -13.78
CA PRO A 235 -1.73 -5.84 -13.81
C PRO A 235 -0.99 -5.66 -15.14
N THR A 236 -1.19 -6.56 -16.10
CA THR A 236 -0.49 -6.59 -17.39
C THR A 236 -1.33 -6.11 -18.57
N ASP A 237 -2.63 -5.89 -18.39
CA ASP A 237 -3.54 -5.48 -19.47
C ASP A 237 -3.79 -3.96 -19.42
N LEU A 238 -3.19 -3.24 -20.37
CA LEU A 238 -3.30 -1.78 -20.48
C LEU A 238 -4.77 -1.33 -20.64
N LEU A 239 -5.56 -2.05 -21.44
CA LEU A 239 -6.96 -1.68 -21.70
C LEU A 239 -7.82 -1.87 -20.45
N ALA A 240 -7.55 -2.92 -19.67
CA ALA A 240 -8.24 -3.14 -18.40
C ALA A 240 -7.90 -2.05 -17.37
N ILE A 241 -6.63 -1.62 -17.31
CA ILE A 241 -6.18 -0.53 -16.43
C ILE A 241 -6.81 0.81 -16.83
N GLU A 242 -6.81 1.16 -18.12
CA GLU A 242 -7.43 2.39 -18.62
C GLU A 242 -8.93 2.43 -18.33
N ARG A 243 -9.62 1.30 -18.58
CA ARG A 243 -11.05 1.17 -18.29
C ARG A 243 -11.32 1.37 -16.79
N ARG A 244 -10.50 0.77 -15.93
CA ARG A 244 -10.61 0.90 -14.48
C ARG A 244 -10.42 2.35 -14.02
N ILE A 245 -9.41 3.05 -14.56
CA ILE A 245 -9.18 4.47 -14.25
C ILE A 245 -10.39 5.31 -14.65
N ALA A 246 -10.97 5.06 -15.83
CA ALA A 246 -12.17 5.77 -16.29
C ALA A 246 -13.39 5.49 -15.40
N GLU A 247 -13.60 4.24 -14.99
CA GLU A 247 -14.69 3.84 -14.08
C GLU A 247 -14.54 4.49 -12.70
N LEU A 248 -13.32 4.49 -12.13
CA LEU A 248 -13.02 5.19 -10.87
C LEU A 248 -13.21 6.71 -11.00
N GLY A 249 -12.86 7.29 -12.14
CA GLY A 249 -13.11 8.69 -12.46
C GLY A 249 -14.60 9.02 -12.45
N SER A 250 -15.42 8.26 -13.18
CA SER A 250 -16.89 8.42 -13.20
C SER A 250 -17.49 8.28 -11.80
N PHE A 251 -17.03 7.28 -11.04
CA PHE A 251 -17.50 7.07 -9.67
C PHE A 251 -17.17 8.25 -8.75
N SER A 252 -15.98 8.85 -8.90
CA SER A 252 -15.56 10.04 -8.15
C SER A 252 -16.41 11.27 -8.47
N GLU A 253 -16.81 11.42 -9.74
CA GLU A 253 -17.71 12.49 -10.19
C GLU A 253 -19.15 12.29 -9.69
N GLU A 254 -19.64 11.04 -9.69
CA GLU A 254 -20.97 10.66 -9.20
C GLU A 254 -21.09 10.78 -7.66
N HIS A 255 -19.99 10.59 -6.93
CA HIS A 255 -19.96 10.54 -5.47
C HIS A 255 -18.90 11.46 -4.82
N PRO A 256 -19.00 12.79 -4.99
CA PRO A 256 -17.94 13.73 -4.58
C PRO A 256 -17.73 13.82 -3.06
N LEU A 257 -18.73 13.45 -2.26
CA LEU A 257 -18.73 13.50 -0.78
C LEU A 257 -18.47 12.15 -0.12
N TRP A 258 -18.12 11.11 -0.89
CA TRP A 258 -17.85 9.79 -0.33
C TRP A 258 -16.55 9.79 0.48
N TRP A 259 -16.59 9.34 1.73
CA TRP A 259 -15.43 9.35 2.63
C TRP A 259 -14.26 8.48 2.17
N GLY A 260 -14.51 7.51 1.28
CA GLY A 260 -13.47 6.67 0.66
C GLY A 260 -12.69 7.35 -0.48
N ARG A 261 -12.94 8.63 -0.79
CA ARG A 261 -12.29 9.34 -1.90
C ARG A 261 -10.77 9.32 -1.86
N THR A 262 -10.17 9.42 -0.68
CA THR A 262 -8.70 9.34 -0.54
C THR A 262 -8.13 7.98 -0.96
N ARG A 263 -8.89 6.90 -0.71
CA ARG A 263 -8.55 5.55 -1.16
C ARG A 263 -8.67 5.42 -2.68
N LEU A 264 -9.73 5.98 -3.27
CA LEU A 264 -9.91 6.03 -4.72
C LEU A 264 -8.80 6.83 -5.39
N ASP A 265 -8.48 8.02 -4.89
CA ASP A 265 -7.40 8.86 -5.43
C ASP A 265 -6.03 8.17 -5.33
N LYS A 266 -5.84 7.30 -4.33
CA LYS A 266 -4.64 6.47 -4.19
C LYS A 266 -4.61 5.37 -5.25
N GLU A 267 -5.70 4.63 -5.42
CA GLU A 267 -5.83 3.57 -6.43
C GLU A 267 -5.65 4.12 -7.85
N VAL A 268 -6.24 5.27 -8.17
CA VAL A 268 -6.05 5.93 -9.47
C VAL A 268 -4.58 6.26 -9.72
N ARG A 269 -3.87 6.83 -8.72
CA ARG A 269 -2.44 7.13 -8.83
C ARG A 269 -1.58 5.88 -9.01
N GLU A 270 -1.90 4.79 -8.31
CA GLU A 270 -1.22 3.50 -8.47
C GLU A 270 -1.42 2.94 -9.88
N LEU A 271 -2.66 2.93 -10.37
CA LEU A 271 -3.00 2.47 -11.72
C LEU A 271 -2.37 3.34 -12.82
N GLU A 272 -2.33 4.66 -12.65
CA GLU A 272 -1.61 5.57 -13.55
C GLU A 272 -0.11 5.28 -13.57
N GLY A 273 0.48 4.96 -12.42
CA GLY A 273 1.87 4.53 -12.31
C GLY A 273 2.14 3.25 -13.13
N VAL A 274 1.27 2.25 -12.99
CA VAL A 274 1.36 1.00 -13.77
C VAL A 274 1.16 1.25 -15.27
N ARG A 275 0.15 2.06 -15.66
CA ARG A 275 -0.09 2.45 -17.06
C ARG A 275 1.15 3.08 -17.67
N ASN A 276 1.74 4.05 -16.98
CA ASN A 276 2.94 4.76 -17.46
C ASN A 276 4.15 3.82 -17.58
N ALA A 277 4.30 2.84 -16.69
CA ALA A 277 5.35 1.84 -16.76
C ALA A 277 5.19 0.92 -17.99
N ILE A 278 3.97 0.41 -18.23
CA ILE A 278 3.67 -0.43 -19.40
C ILE A 278 3.89 0.36 -20.70
N GLU A 279 3.42 1.60 -20.76
CA GLU A 279 3.65 2.46 -21.93
C GLU A 279 5.14 2.75 -22.17
N ALA A 280 5.92 2.95 -21.10
CA ALA A 280 7.36 3.17 -21.21
C ALA A 280 8.06 1.92 -21.77
N GLU A 281 7.70 0.72 -21.29
CA GLU A 281 8.23 -0.54 -21.79
C GLU A 281 7.84 -0.78 -23.26
N LEU A 282 6.59 -0.50 -23.63
CA LEU A 282 6.15 -0.59 -25.03
C LEU A 282 6.89 0.40 -25.93
N ARG A 283 7.15 1.62 -25.45
CA ARG A 283 7.94 2.62 -26.19
C ARG A 283 9.38 2.15 -26.35
N GLU A 284 10.00 1.62 -25.31
CA GLU A 284 11.37 1.09 -25.36
C GLU A 284 11.49 -0.07 -26.35
N ARG A 285 10.58 -1.05 -26.30
CA ARG A 285 10.53 -2.16 -27.25
C ARG A 285 10.31 -1.70 -28.69
N ASN A 286 9.46 -0.69 -28.90
CA ASN A 286 9.24 -0.14 -30.24
C ASN A 286 10.48 0.61 -30.77
N VAL A 287 11.17 1.36 -29.91
CA VAL A 287 12.43 2.04 -30.26
C VAL A 287 13.51 1.01 -30.59
N GLU A 288 13.65 -0.05 -29.79
CA GLU A 288 14.59 -1.15 -30.05
C GLU A 288 14.28 -1.85 -31.39
N ALA A 289 13.02 -2.20 -31.64
CA ALA A 289 12.59 -2.78 -32.91
C ALA A 289 12.83 -1.85 -34.11
N ASP A 290 12.68 -0.54 -33.94
CA ASP A 290 12.97 0.44 -34.99
C ASP A 290 14.48 0.60 -35.23
N PHE A 291 15.31 0.55 -34.18
CA PHE A 291 16.77 0.49 -34.33
C PHE A 291 17.22 -0.78 -35.06
N GLU A 292 16.65 -1.94 -34.73
CA GLU A 292 16.92 -3.19 -35.45
C GLU A 292 16.52 -3.08 -36.93
N ARG A 293 15.33 -2.54 -37.21
CA ARG A 293 14.86 -2.31 -38.59
C ARG A 293 15.79 -1.37 -39.36
N GLN A 294 16.23 -0.28 -38.74
CA GLN A 294 17.18 0.66 -39.35
C GLN A 294 18.54 0.01 -39.61
N GLY A 295 19.03 -0.81 -38.67
CA GLY A 295 20.27 -1.57 -38.83
C GLY A 295 20.20 -2.57 -39.98
N VAL A 296 19.06 -3.28 -40.13
CA VAL A 296 18.83 -4.17 -41.28
C VAL A 296 18.79 -3.39 -42.59
N LEU A 297 18.10 -2.25 -42.64
CA LEU A 297 18.04 -1.42 -43.85
C LEU A 297 19.41 -0.86 -44.24
N ALA A 298 20.20 -0.38 -43.28
CA ALA A 298 21.56 0.10 -43.54
C ALA A 298 22.48 -1.00 -44.09
N ARG A 299 22.36 -2.23 -43.56
CA ARG A 299 23.08 -3.41 -44.11
C ARG A 299 22.65 -3.72 -45.55
N VAL A 300 21.35 -3.67 -45.83
CA VAL A 300 20.83 -3.90 -47.19
C VAL A 300 21.33 -2.83 -48.17
N ASP A 301 21.36 -1.55 -47.75
CA ASP A 301 21.90 -0.47 -48.59
C ASP A 301 23.40 -0.64 -48.86
N GLN A 302 24.17 -1.12 -47.87
CA GLN A 302 25.58 -1.45 -48.06
C GLN A 302 25.77 -2.60 -49.05
N ILE A 303 24.99 -3.68 -48.93
CA ILE A 303 25.02 -4.80 -49.86
C ILE A 303 24.69 -4.34 -51.30
N TYR A 304 23.75 -3.39 -51.44
CA TYR A 304 23.43 -2.79 -52.73
C TYR A 304 24.61 -2.01 -53.34
N LEU A 305 25.35 -1.26 -52.52
CA LEU A 305 26.56 -0.57 -52.94
C LEU A 305 27.63 -1.58 -53.38
N ASP A 306 27.86 -2.62 -52.58
CA ASP A 306 28.86 -3.66 -52.86
C ASP A 306 28.52 -4.42 -54.16
N ALA A 307 27.25 -4.80 -54.34
CA ALA A 307 26.77 -5.45 -55.56
C ALA A 307 26.94 -4.54 -56.79
N ARG A 308 26.68 -3.24 -56.66
CA ARG A 308 26.91 -2.28 -57.74
C ARG A 308 28.39 -2.16 -58.09
N THR A 309 29.26 -2.05 -57.09
CA THR A 309 30.71 -1.99 -57.30
C THR A 309 31.24 -3.27 -57.96
N ALA A 310 30.71 -4.43 -57.60
CA ALA A 310 31.05 -5.71 -58.24
C ALA A 310 30.62 -5.76 -59.71
N ILE A 311 29.41 -5.26 -60.05
CA ILE A 311 28.97 -5.13 -61.44
C ILE A 311 29.90 -4.19 -62.23
N GLU A 312 30.23 -3.03 -61.67
CA GLU A 312 31.13 -2.05 -62.29
C GLU A 312 32.56 -2.61 -62.48
N ALA A 313 33.01 -3.51 -61.60
CA ALA A 313 34.27 -4.23 -61.71
C ALA A 313 34.24 -5.42 -62.69
N GLY A 314 33.07 -5.76 -63.26
CA GLY A 314 32.91 -6.88 -64.18
C GLY A 314 32.72 -8.24 -63.51
N ASP A 315 32.35 -8.28 -62.23
CA ASP A 315 32.04 -9.50 -61.48
C ASP A 315 30.54 -9.58 -61.11
N PRO A 316 29.66 -9.87 -62.08
CA PRO A 316 28.22 -10.02 -61.83
C PRO A 316 27.87 -11.25 -60.98
N GLY A 317 28.77 -12.24 -60.86
CA GLY A 317 28.56 -13.42 -60.02
C GLY A 317 28.58 -13.06 -58.54
N PHE A 318 29.59 -12.30 -58.12
CA PHE A 318 29.67 -11.79 -56.75
C PHE A 318 28.50 -10.87 -56.38
N ALA A 319 28.08 -10.02 -57.33
CA ALA A 319 26.92 -9.15 -57.13
C ALA A 319 25.61 -9.94 -56.89
N LEU A 320 25.44 -11.07 -57.59
CA LEU A 320 24.28 -11.94 -57.42
C LEU A 320 24.26 -12.58 -56.03
N GLU A 321 25.39 -13.15 -55.59
CA GLU A 321 25.51 -13.77 -54.26
C GLU A 321 25.22 -12.77 -53.14
N ALA A 322 25.76 -11.55 -53.24
CA ALA A 322 25.52 -10.49 -52.26
C ALA A 322 24.03 -10.13 -52.15
N LEU A 323 23.33 -9.94 -53.28
CA LEU A 323 21.90 -9.60 -53.28
C LEU A 323 21.01 -10.75 -52.81
N GLU A 324 21.37 -12.00 -53.11
CA GLU A 324 20.67 -13.18 -52.61
C GLU A 324 20.82 -13.34 -51.09
N GLN A 325 22.02 -13.04 -50.56
CA GLN A 325 22.26 -13.01 -49.12
C GLN A 325 21.40 -11.93 -48.42
N ALA A 326 21.30 -10.72 -48.98
CA ALA A 326 20.41 -9.68 -48.46
C ALA A 326 18.94 -10.14 -48.42
N LEU A 327 18.49 -10.88 -49.43
CA LEU A 327 17.12 -11.40 -49.47
C LEU A 327 16.89 -12.47 -48.38
N ALA A 328 17.89 -13.29 -48.08
CA ALA A 328 17.86 -14.31 -47.04
C ALA A 328 17.89 -13.73 -45.61
N GLU A 329 18.55 -12.59 -45.40
CA GLU A 329 18.61 -11.89 -44.10
C GLU A 329 17.28 -11.26 -43.65
N GLY A 330 16.22 -11.35 -44.46
CA GLY A 330 14.87 -11.04 -44.01
C GLY A 330 14.53 -9.55 -44.05
N VAL A 331 14.67 -8.92 -45.22
CA VAL A 331 14.36 -7.49 -45.40
C VAL A 331 12.91 -7.15 -45.02
N PRO A 332 12.69 -6.24 -44.05
CA PRO A 332 11.35 -5.99 -43.51
C PRO A 332 10.41 -5.34 -44.54
N SER A 333 10.92 -4.43 -45.38
CA SER A 333 10.11 -3.71 -46.37
C SER A 333 9.74 -4.58 -47.58
N ALA A 334 8.43 -4.68 -47.85
CA ALA A 334 7.90 -5.40 -49.01
C ALA A 334 8.37 -4.75 -50.35
N ALA A 335 8.49 -3.42 -50.39
CA ALA A 335 8.97 -2.71 -51.56
C ALA A 335 10.45 -3.02 -51.86
N VAL A 336 11.29 -3.08 -50.81
CA VAL A 336 12.71 -3.43 -50.95
C VAL A 336 12.88 -4.89 -51.37
N ARG A 337 12.10 -5.83 -50.80
CA ARG A 337 12.08 -7.23 -51.25
C ARG A 337 11.70 -7.37 -52.73
N ALA A 338 10.70 -6.63 -53.19
CA ALA A 338 10.29 -6.66 -54.59
C ALA A 338 11.39 -6.13 -55.52
N ARG A 339 12.11 -5.08 -55.09
CA ARG A 339 13.26 -4.53 -55.83
C ARG A 339 14.41 -5.53 -55.91
N LEU A 340 14.83 -6.10 -54.77
CA LEU A 340 15.89 -7.12 -54.72
C LEU A 340 15.61 -8.30 -55.66
N ARG A 341 14.38 -8.83 -55.65
CA ARG A 341 13.99 -9.92 -56.56
C ARG A 341 14.09 -9.53 -58.03
N ARG A 342 13.74 -8.29 -58.37
CA ARG A 342 13.86 -7.78 -59.75
C ARG A 342 15.32 -7.70 -60.16
N ASP A 343 16.18 -7.15 -59.29
CA ASP A 343 17.61 -6.96 -59.56
C ASP A 343 18.33 -8.32 -59.68
N ILE A 344 18.03 -9.27 -58.79
CA ILE A 344 18.50 -10.67 -58.86
C ILE A 344 18.11 -11.32 -60.21
N THR A 345 16.86 -11.13 -60.63
CA THR A 345 16.37 -11.71 -61.90
C THR A 345 17.13 -11.10 -63.09
N ALA A 346 17.33 -9.78 -63.10
CA ALA A 346 18.04 -9.09 -64.17
C ALA A 346 19.52 -9.53 -64.27
N ILE A 347 20.20 -9.71 -63.14
CA ILE A 347 21.61 -10.18 -63.13
C ILE A 347 21.69 -11.64 -63.61
N ARG A 348 20.75 -12.50 -63.22
CA ARG A 348 20.67 -13.88 -63.72
C ARG A 348 20.45 -13.94 -65.23
N GLU A 349 19.59 -13.10 -65.78
CA GLU A 349 19.37 -12.98 -67.23
C GLU A 349 20.63 -12.48 -67.94
N LEU A 350 21.34 -11.50 -67.36
CA LEU A 350 22.61 -11.00 -67.90
C LEU A 350 23.68 -12.10 -67.95
N LEU A 351 23.83 -12.88 -66.89
CA LEU A 351 24.76 -14.02 -66.83
C LEU A 351 24.40 -15.13 -67.83
N ALA A 352 23.11 -15.42 -68.01
CA ALA A 352 22.64 -16.40 -69.00
C ALA A 352 22.86 -15.92 -70.45
N SER A 353 22.67 -14.63 -70.73
CA SER A 353 22.90 -14.06 -72.07
C SER A 353 24.38 -13.90 -72.41
N GLY A 354 25.24 -13.65 -71.43
CA GLY A 354 26.70 -13.57 -71.60
C GLY A 354 27.36 -14.92 -71.86
N THR A 355 26.73 -16.03 -71.46
CA THR A 355 27.21 -17.39 -71.72
C THR A 355 26.84 -17.90 -73.12
N ASP A 356 25.78 -17.37 -73.75
CA ASP A 356 25.41 -17.69 -75.14
C ASP A 356 26.23 -16.93 -76.20
N GLY A 357 26.93 -15.84 -75.83
CA GLY A 357 27.82 -15.09 -76.72
C GLY A 357 29.18 -15.75 -76.98
N GLY A 358 29.55 -16.78 -76.21
CA GLY A 358 30.84 -17.48 -76.30
C GLY A 358 30.94 -18.56 -77.39
N LEU A 359 29.84 -18.83 -78.13
CA LEU A 359 29.79 -19.87 -79.16
C LEU A 359 29.85 -19.35 -80.61
N LEU A 360 30.10 -18.05 -80.82
CA LEU A 360 30.24 -17.46 -82.17
C LEU A 360 31.57 -16.72 -82.41
N ALA A 361 32.58 -16.91 -81.55
CA ALA A 361 33.88 -16.24 -81.68
C ALA A 361 35.06 -17.19 -81.99
N ASN A 362 34.82 -18.33 -82.66
CA ASN A 362 35.89 -19.25 -83.08
C ASN A 362 35.91 -19.63 -84.57
N ASP A 363 35.13 -18.95 -85.43
CA ASP A 363 35.06 -19.29 -86.87
C ASP A 363 35.55 -18.17 -87.83
N MET A 364 36.28 -17.17 -87.35
CA MET A 364 36.86 -16.12 -88.23
C MET A 364 38.37 -15.90 -88.09
N GLU A 365 39.14 -16.93 -87.72
CA GLU A 365 40.60 -16.90 -87.80
C GLU A 365 41.19 -18.09 -88.62
N SER A 366 40.50 -18.47 -89.70
CA SER A 366 41.05 -19.36 -90.74
C SER A 366 40.65 -18.88 -92.14
N ASP A 367 41.15 -17.71 -92.53
CA ASP A 367 41.63 -17.42 -93.90
C ASP A 367 41.94 -15.92 -94.03
N ARG A 368 43.20 -15.55 -93.72
CA ARG A 368 44.04 -14.63 -94.51
C ARG A 368 45.41 -14.39 -93.88
#